data_AF-A0A1F9ZET5-F1
#
_entry.id   AF-A0A1F9ZET5-F1
#
_cell.length_a   1.000
_cell.length_b   1.000
_cell.length_c   1.000
_cell.angle_alpha   90.00
_cell.angle_beta   90.00
_cell.angle_gamma   90.00
#
_symmetry.space_group_name_H-M   'P 1'
#
loop_
_entity.id
_entity.type
_entity.pdbx_description
1 polymer ?
#
loop_
_entity_poly.entity_id
_entity_poly.type
_entity_poly.pdbx_seq_one_letter_code
_entity_poly.pdbx_strand_id
1 'polypeptide(L)'
;MYAPVHPAPRPALILKLAGPLLGILIFVGALAFHMAVMLPQPTLYPPSNPAMVAYLNNVRILGVVAAVFMDLGVAFSVTLAWHIGTTKPEIAEGTRRGLLSFAGVFLAVWVVFSFFYYTYFGIFR
;
A
#
# COMPACT_ATOMS: atom_id res chain seq x y z
N MET A 1 -33.13 -26.88 -30.01
CA MET A 1 -32.70 -26.88 -28.60
C MET A 1 -31.84 -25.64 -28.37
N TYR A 2 -32.36 -24.63 -27.67
CA TYR A 2 -31.55 -23.47 -27.25
C TYR A 2 -30.82 -23.86 -25.96
N ALA A 3 -29.49 -23.82 -25.95
CA ALA A 3 -28.73 -24.00 -24.73
C ALA A 3 -29.02 -22.82 -23.78
N PRO A 4 -29.27 -23.04 -22.48
CA PRO A 4 -29.45 -21.95 -21.53
C PRO A 4 -28.15 -21.13 -21.47
N VAL A 5 -28.26 -19.84 -21.78
CA VAL A 5 -27.19 -18.87 -21.56
C VAL A 5 -27.04 -18.71 -20.05
N HIS A 6 -26.07 -19.41 -19.46
CA HIS A 6 -25.74 -19.19 -18.06
C HIS A 6 -25.28 -17.72 -17.89
N PRO A 7 -25.92 -16.94 -17.00
CA PRO A 7 -25.47 -15.59 -16.74
C PRO A 7 -24.04 -15.63 -16.22
N ALA A 8 -23.18 -14.77 -16.76
CA ALA A 8 -21.79 -14.66 -16.32
C ALA A 8 -21.74 -14.51 -14.78
N PRO A 9 -20.79 -15.18 -14.09
CA PRO A 9 -20.67 -15.07 -12.65
C PRO A 9 -20.52 -13.60 -12.25
N ARG A 10 -21.42 -13.09 -11.42
CA ARG A 10 -21.30 -11.72 -10.91
C ARG A 10 -20.07 -11.68 -9.99
N PRO A 11 -19.13 -10.74 -10.17
CA PRO A 11 -18.03 -10.61 -9.22
C PRO A 11 -18.62 -10.34 -7.84
N ALA A 12 -18.19 -11.15 -6.86
CA ALA A 12 -18.59 -11.01 -5.47
C ALA A 12 -18.36 -9.56 -5.01
N LEU A 13 -19.23 -9.03 -4.16
CA LEU A 13 -19.15 -7.66 -3.63
C LEU A 13 -17.74 -7.30 -3.14
N ILE A 14 -17.04 -8.28 -2.56
CA ILE A 14 -15.64 -8.17 -2.10
C ILE A 14 -14.69 -7.74 -3.24
N LEU A 15 -14.80 -8.33 -4.44
CA LEU A 15 -13.96 -7.97 -5.59
C LEU A 15 -14.25 -6.56 -6.10
N LYS A 16 -15.51 -6.11 -6.00
CA LYS A 16 -15.91 -4.75 -6.40
C LYS A 16 -15.37 -3.69 -5.43
N LEU A 17 -15.27 -4.03 -4.13
CA LEU A 17 -14.77 -3.12 -3.10
C LEU A 17 -13.24 -3.13 -2.99
N ALA A 18 -12.58 -4.18 -3.48
CA ALA A 18 -11.13 -4.29 -3.42
C ALA A 18 -10.40 -3.15 -4.14
N GLY A 19 -10.85 -2.78 -5.34
CA GLY A 19 -10.25 -1.68 -6.11
C GLY A 19 -10.33 -0.33 -5.38
N PRO A 20 -11.53 0.13 -4.99
CA PRO A 20 -11.69 1.37 -4.21
C PRO A 20 -10.92 1.37 -2.89
N LEU A 21 -10.94 0.25 -2.14
CA LEU A 21 -10.20 0.14 -0.89
C LEU A 21 -8.70 0.29 -1.11
N LEU A 22 -8.13 -0.43 -2.09
CA LEU A 22 -6.72 -0.31 -2.45
C LEU A 22 -6.37 1.11 -2.90
N GLY A 23 -7.24 1.75 -3.68
CA GLY A 23 -7.08 3.14 -4.10
C GLY A 23 -7.03 4.12 -2.92
N ILE A 24 -7.92 3.96 -1.93
CA ILE A 24 -7.91 4.77 -0.71
C ILE A 24 -6.62 4.55 0.08
N LEU A 25 -6.20 3.30 0.25
CA LEU A 25 -4.98 2.97 0.98
C LEU A 25 -3.75 3.63 0.35
N ILE A 26 -3.59 3.48 -0.96
CA ILE A 26 -2.48 4.10 -1.70
C ILE A 26 -2.58 5.63 -1.66
N PHE A 27 -3.77 6.20 -1.86
CA PHE A 27 -3.95 7.65 -1.90
C PHE A 27 -3.62 8.30 -0.57
N VAL A 28 -4.14 7.78 0.54
CA VAL A 28 -3.87 8.33 1.88
C VAL A 28 -2.39 8.18 2.23
N GLY A 29 -1.79 7.02 1.93
CA GLY A 29 -0.38 6.77 2.17
C GLY A 29 0.52 7.73 1.39
N ALA A 30 0.25 7.88 0.08
CA ALA A 30 0.97 8.81 -0.78
C ALA A 30 0.78 10.26 -0.35
N LEU A 31 -0.44 10.68 -0.03
CA LEU A 31 -0.72 12.05 0.42
C LEU A 31 0.06 12.37 1.70
N ALA A 32 0.03 11.47 2.69
CA ALA A 32 0.77 11.64 3.94
C ALA A 32 2.29 11.71 3.68
N PHE A 33 2.81 10.90 2.76
CA PHE A 33 4.23 10.92 2.37
C PHE A 33 4.62 12.27 1.73
N HIS A 34 3.85 12.74 0.75
CA HIS A 34 4.12 14.03 0.10
C HIS A 34 4.07 15.17 1.12
N MET A 35 3.09 15.17 2.03
CA MET A 35 3.03 16.16 3.10
C MET A 35 4.26 16.09 4.02
N ALA A 36 4.70 14.90 4.42
CA ALA A 36 5.87 14.73 5.29
C ALA A 36 7.18 15.20 4.63
N VAL A 37 7.31 15.05 3.31
CA VAL A 37 8.50 15.47 2.53
C VAL A 37 8.47 16.95 2.19
N MET A 38 7.31 17.52 1.88
CA MET A 38 7.16 18.95 1.55
C MET A 38 7.27 19.86 2.77
N LEU A 39 6.92 19.36 3.95
CA LEU A 39 7.08 20.11 5.18
C LEU A 39 8.58 20.30 5.51
N PRO A 40 9.01 21.53 5.89
CA PRO A 40 10.38 21.82 6.30
C PRO A 40 10.92 20.77 7.28
N GLN A 41 12.07 20.16 6.94
CA GLN A 41 12.70 19.14 7.77
C GLN A 41 13.31 19.78 9.03
N PRO A 42 13.31 19.09 10.18
CA PRO A 42 13.96 19.55 11.41
C PRO A 42 15.43 19.93 11.18
N THR A 43 15.86 20.99 11.88
CA THR A 43 17.28 21.28 12.06
C THR A 43 17.99 20.13 12.77
N LEU A 44 19.29 19.93 12.52
CA LEU A 44 20.14 18.94 13.20
C LEU A 44 20.25 19.15 14.73
N TYR A 45 19.78 20.29 15.23
CA TYR A 45 19.81 20.64 16.65
C TYR A 45 18.49 20.28 17.34
N PRO A 46 18.54 19.78 18.60
CA PRO A 46 17.35 19.52 19.39
C PRO A 46 16.49 20.78 19.51
N PRO A 47 15.18 20.70 19.21
CA PRO A 47 14.28 21.84 19.32
C PRO A 47 14.14 22.26 20.79
N SER A 48 14.48 23.51 21.09
CA SER A 48 14.31 24.10 22.44
C SER A 48 12.93 24.75 22.64
N ASN A 49 12.22 25.04 21.54
CA ASN A 49 10.89 25.68 21.56
C ASN A 49 9.77 24.61 21.50
N PRO A 50 8.79 24.60 22.42
CA PRO A 50 7.64 23.69 22.40
C PRO A 50 6.86 23.66 21.08
N ALA A 51 6.72 24.79 20.39
CA ALA A 51 6.03 24.84 19.09
C ALA A 51 6.78 24.06 18.00
N MET A 52 8.11 24.09 18.03
CA MET A 52 8.95 23.31 17.11
C MET A 52 8.83 21.81 17.41
N VAL A 53 8.79 21.42 18.68
CA VAL A 53 8.57 20.01 19.08
C VAL A 53 7.23 19.49 18.54
N ALA A 54 6.16 20.27 18.70
CA ALA A 54 4.83 19.89 18.21
C ALA A 54 4.80 19.75 16.67
N TYR A 55 5.43 20.68 15.96
CA TYR A 55 5.59 20.62 14.51
C TYR A 55 6.30 19.32 14.06
N LEU A 56 7.42 18.97 14.71
CA LEU A 56 8.17 17.76 14.38
C LEU A 56 7.40 16.48 14.67
N ASN A 57 6.64 16.46 15.77
CA ASN A 57 5.76 15.34 16.04
C ASN A 57 4.69 15.18 14.96
N ASN A 58 4.15 16.27 14.40
CA ASN A 58 3.20 16.18 13.29
C ASN A 58 3.84 15.61 12.02
N VAL A 59 5.05 16.05 11.66
CA VAL A 59 5.79 15.49 10.50
C VAL A 59 6.06 14.00 10.71
N ARG A 60 6.46 13.60 11.93
CA ARG A 60 6.67 12.19 12.30
C ARG A 60 5.38 11.38 12.18
N ILE A 61 4.26 11.90 12.66
CA ILE A 61 2.95 11.25 12.53
C ILE A 61 2.57 11.06 11.07
N LEU A 62 2.78 12.07 10.22
CA LEU A 62 2.55 11.94 8.76
C LEU A 62 3.42 10.83 8.16
N GLY A 63 4.69 10.73 8.56
CA GLY A 63 5.57 9.62 8.17
C GLY A 63 5.06 8.25 8.65
N VAL A 64 4.51 8.15 9.87
CA VAL A 64 3.92 6.89 10.35
C VAL A 64 2.65 6.54 9.57
N VAL A 65 1.76 7.51 9.34
CA VAL A 65 0.52 7.32 8.58
C VAL A 65 0.85 6.86 7.16
N ALA A 66 1.80 7.50 6.50
CA ALA A 66 2.26 7.10 5.18
C ALA A 66 2.73 5.64 5.14
N ALA A 67 3.60 5.24 6.08
CA ALA A 67 4.11 3.87 6.15
C ALA A 67 2.97 2.85 6.33
N VAL A 68 2.09 3.08 7.31
CA VAL A 68 1.00 2.16 7.64
C VAL A 68 0.04 1.97 6.47
N PHE A 69 -0.38 3.06 5.83
CA PHE A 69 -1.34 2.98 4.73
C PHE A 69 -0.74 2.30 3.49
N MET A 70 0.54 2.55 3.21
CA MET A 70 1.23 1.89 2.10
C MET A 70 1.49 0.41 2.39
N ASP A 71 1.88 0.05 3.62
CA ASP A 71 2.03 -1.35 4.06
C ASP A 71 0.70 -2.10 3.93
N LEU A 72 -0.41 -1.49 4.36
CA LEU A 72 -1.75 -2.08 4.21
C LEU A 72 -2.14 -2.25 2.74
N GLY A 73 -1.84 -1.26 1.89
CA GLY A 73 -2.09 -1.36 0.45
C GLY A 73 -1.30 -2.51 -0.20
N VAL A 74 -0.02 -2.63 0.16
CA VAL A 74 0.85 -3.71 -0.33
C VAL A 74 0.36 -5.06 0.16
N ALA A 75 0.16 -5.22 1.47
CA ALA A 75 -0.33 -6.46 2.06
C ALA A 75 -1.67 -6.89 1.45
N PHE A 76 -2.59 -5.94 1.26
CA PHE A 76 -3.88 -6.20 0.63
C PHE A 76 -3.73 -6.65 -0.82
N SER A 77 -2.93 -5.95 -1.63
CA SER A 77 -2.71 -6.29 -3.04
C SER A 77 -2.04 -7.66 -3.22
N VAL A 78 -1.02 -7.97 -2.41
CA VAL A 78 -0.29 -9.25 -2.40
C VAL A 78 -1.21 -10.38 -1.98
N THR A 79 -1.98 -10.18 -0.90
CA THR A 79 -2.94 -11.18 -0.41
C THR A 79 -4.02 -11.45 -1.44
N LEU A 80 -4.55 -10.42 -2.10
CA LEU A 80 -5.56 -10.57 -3.14
C LEU A 80 -5.01 -11.34 -4.35
N ALA A 81 -3.79 -11.02 -4.80
CA ALA A 81 -3.13 -11.70 -5.91
C ALA A 81 -2.86 -13.18 -5.60
N TRP A 82 -2.36 -13.50 -4.40
CA TRP A 82 -2.20 -14.89 -3.94
C TRP A 82 -3.52 -15.62 -3.81
N HIS A 83 -4.54 -14.98 -3.23
CA HIS A 83 -5.85 -15.58 -3.05
C HIS A 83 -6.49 -15.94 -4.39
N ILE A 84 -6.52 -15.00 -5.34
CA ILE A 84 -7.07 -15.25 -6.68
C ILE A 84 -6.24 -16.31 -7.41
N GLY A 85 -4.90 -16.21 -7.37
CA GLY A 85 -4.01 -17.16 -8.04
C GLY A 85 -4.13 -18.60 -7.54
N THR A 86 -4.47 -18.81 -6.27
CA THR A 86 -4.56 -20.16 -5.67
C THR A 86 -5.97 -20.74 -5.67
N THR A 87 -7.00 -19.91 -5.50
CA THR A 87 -8.38 -20.39 -5.27
C THR A 87 -9.25 -20.45 -6.51
N LYS A 88 -8.82 -19.84 -7.62
CA LYS A 88 -9.61 -19.76 -8.86
C LYS A 88 -9.09 -20.74 -9.90
N PRO A 89 -9.58 -22.00 -9.96
CA PRO A 89 -9.15 -22.97 -10.96
C PRO A 89 -9.43 -22.52 -12.40
N GLU A 90 -10.42 -21.67 -12.60
CA GLU A 90 -10.89 -21.20 -13.91
C GLU A 90 -9.98 -20.19 -14.62
N ILE A 91 -8.98 -19.63 -13.94
CA ILE A 91 -8.06 -18.66 -14.56
C ILE A 91 -7.00 -19.37 -15.40
N ALA A 92 -6.68 -18.78 -16.56
CA ALA A 92 -5.60 -19.27 -17.40
C ALA A 92 -4.26 -19.30 -16.64
N GLU A 93 -3.45 -20.32 -16.91
CA GLU A 93 -2.16 -20.54 -16.23
C GLU A 93 -1.21 -19.32 -16.36
N GLY A 94 -1.21 -18.65 -17.52
CA GLY A 94 -0.44 -17.41 -17.70
C GLY A 94 -0.87 -16.30 -16.74
N THR A 95 -2.18 -16.12 -16.55
CA THR A 95 -2.73 -15.15 -15.59
C THR A 95 -2.38 -15.53 -14.16
N ARG A 96 -2.49 -16.82 -13.82
CA ARG A 96 -2.12 -17.34 -12.50
C ARG A 96 -0.66 -17.02 -12.18
N ARG A 97 0.26 -17.38 -13.07
CA ARG A 97 1.69 -17.07 -12.93
C ARG A 97 1.93 -15.57 -12.82
N GLY A 98 1.27 -14.77 -13.65
CA GLY A 98 1.34 -13.31 -13.59
C GLY A 98 0.96 -12.76 -12.21
N LEU A 99 -0.14 -13.22 -11.62
CA LEU A 99 -0.59 -12.80 -10.29
C LEU A 99 0.41 -13.20 -9.19
N LEU A 100 0.92 -14.43 -9.23
CA LEU A 100 1.89 -14.92 -8.24
C LEU A 100 3.25 -14.21 -8.36
N SER A 101 3.71 -13.98 -9.60
CA SER A 101 4.93 -13.21 -9.87
C SER A 101 4.78 -11.76 -9.45
N PHE A 102 3.62 -11.13 -9.73
CA PHE A 102 3.30 -9.80 -9.23
C PHE A 102 3.40 -9.74 -7.70
N ALA A 103 2.73 -10.67 -6.99
CA ALA A 103 2.75 -10.71 -5.54
C ALA A 103 4.19 -10.81 -4.97
N GLY A 104 5.02 -11.69 -5.54
CA GLY A 104 6.40 -11.86 -5.10
C GLY A 104 7.30 -10.66 -5.42
N VAL A 105 7.30 -10.18 -6.66
CA VAL A 105 8.15 -9.07 -7.10
C VAL A 105 7.73 -7.77 -6.41
N PHE A 106 6.43 -7.50 -6.33
CA PHE A 106 5.93 -6.29 -5.71
C PHE A 106 6.26 -6.24 -4.21
N LEU A 107 6.12 -7.35 -3.50
CA LEU A 107 6.54 -7.45 -2.10
C LEU A 107 8.05 -7.20 -1.95
N ALA A 108 8.88 -7.79 -2.81
CA ALA A 108 10.32 -7.59 -2.78
C ALA A 108 10.71 -6.12 -3.01
N VAL A 109 10.11 -5.47 -4.01
CA VAL A 109 10.31 -4.04 -4.29
C VAL A 109 9.87 -3.19 -3.10
N TRP A 110 8.73 -3.54 -2.47
CA TRP A 110 8.25 -2.83 -1.29
C TRP A 110 9.22 -2.95 -0.12
N VAL A 111 9.75 -4.14 0.18
CA VAL A 111 10.74 -4.33 1.26
C VAL A 111 11.97 -3.44 1.06
N VAL A 112 12.47 -3.35 -0.18
CA VAL A 112 13.59 -2.47 -0.52
C VAL A 112 13.22 -1.00 -0.33
N PHE A 113 12.04 -0.58 -0.81
CA PHE A 113 11.55 0.78 -0.62
C PHE A 113 11.38 1.13 0.86
N SER A 114 10.79 0.24 1.65
CA SER A 114 10.59 0.41 3.09
C SER A 114 11.91 0.57 3.84
N PHE A 115 12.97 -0.13 3.42
CA PHE A 115 14.30 0.07 3.98
C PHE A 115 14.81 1.51 3.79
N PHE A 116 14.69 2.08 2.59
CA PHE A 116 15.07 3.46 2.32
C PHE A 116 14.17 4.45 3.06
N TYR A 117 12.87 4.15 3.14
CA TYR A 117 11.89 4.94 3.87
C TYR A 117 12.24 5.04 5.36
N TYR A 118 12.48 3.90 6.01
CA TYR A 118 12.89 3.85 7.42
C TYR A 118 14.23 4.53 7.65
N THR A 119 15.16 4.45 6.69
CA THR A 119 16.43 5.16 6.80
C THR A 119 16.19 6.67 6.79
N TYR A 120 15.41 7.18 5.83
CA TYR A 120 15.10 8.60 5.71
C TYR A 120 14.40 9.14 6.96
N PHE A 121 13.31 8.51 7.39
CA PHE A 121 12.56 8.97 8.57
C PHE A 121 13.23 8.61 9.91
N GLY A 122 14.08 7.59 9.92
CA GLY A 122 14.84 7.14 11.09
C GLY A 122 16.01 8.05 11.46
N ILE A 123 16.57 8.78 10.49
CA ILE A 123 17.58 9.84 10.74
C ILE A 123 17.01 10.96 11.64
N PHE A 124 15.69 11.17 11.62
CA PHE A 124 15.02 12.23 12.37
C PHE A 124 14.42 11.76 13.70
N ARG A 125 14.84 10.60 14.23
CA ARG A 125 14.46 10.14 15.58
C ARG A 125 15.21 10.90 16.67
#